data_AF-A0A520YT89-F1
#
_entry.id   AF-A0A520YT89-F1
#
_cell.length_a   1.000
_cell.length_b   1.000
_cell.length_c   1.000
_cell.angle_alpha   90.00
_cell.angle_beta   90.00
_cell.angle_gamma   90.00
#
_symmetry.space_group_name_H-M   'P 1'
#
loop_
_entity.id
_entity.type
_entity.pdbx_description
1 polymer ?
#
loop_
_entity_poly.entity_id
_entity_poly.type
_entity_poly.pdbx_seq_one_letter_code
_entity_poly.pdbx_strand_id
1 'polypeptide(L)' 'MKKHYQVFVSSTYEDLTEGRQAAMRTLLRVNCIPAGMEGKQGRISNHRLSPLQSYYHST' A
#
# COMPACT_ATOMS: atom_id res chain seq x y z
N MET A 1 -17.40 -13.68 9.54
CA MET A 1 -15.99 -13.72 9.06
C MET A 1 -15.62 -12.33 8.56
N LYS A 2 -14.51 -11.72 9.03
CA LYS A 2 -13.99 -10.47 8.46
C LYS A 2 -13.07 -10.82 7.28
N LYS A 3 -13.39 -10.32 6.08
CA LYS A 3 -12.57 -10.50 4.88
C LYS A 3 -11.70 -9.26 4.70
N HIS A 4 -10.40 -9.47 4.49
CA HIS A 4 -9.46 -8.42 4.14
C HIS A 4 -9.07 -8.62 2.68
N TYR A 5 -9.13 -7.53 1.91
CA TYR A 5 -8.84 -7.56 0.48
C TYR A 5 -7.45 -6.97 0.23
N GLN A 6 -6.56 -7.78 -0.31
CA GLN A 6 -5.27 -7.33 -0.79
C GLN A 6 -5.37 -7.03 -2.29
N VAL A 7 -4.97 -5.83 -2.71
CA VAL A 7 -5.14 -5.35 -4.09
C VAL A 7 -3.79 -4.99 -4.68
N PHE A 8 -3.37 -5.68 -5.72
CA PHE A 8 -2.13 -5.40 -6.43
C PHE A 8 -2.31 -4.27 -7.45
N VAL A 9 -1.46 -3.24 -7.39
CA VAL A 9 -1.46 -2.07 -8.29
C VAL A 9 -0.14 -2.02 -9.04
N SER A 10 -0.19 -2.08 -10.37
CA SER A 10 0.96 -1.95 -11.27
C SER A 10 0.64 -1.12 -12.51
N SER A 11 1.67 -0.54 -13.12
CA SER A 11 1.62 0.13 -14.42
C SER A 11 2.97 -0.05 -15.12
N THR A 12 2.96 -0.14 -16.46
CA THR A 12 4.19 -0.17 -17.27
C THR A 12 4.73 1.23 -17.60
N TYR A 13 3.97 2.28 -17.27
CA TYR A 13 4.34 3.67 -17.53
C TYR A 13 5.08 4.27 -16.32
N GLU A 14 6.29 4.78 -16.56
CA GLU A 14 7.16 5.30 -15.50
C GLU A 14 6.68 6.65 -14.93
N ASP A 15 6.06 7.48 -15.76
CA ASP A 15 5.51 8.79 -15.44
C ASP A 15 4.26 8.72 -14.53
N LEU A 16 3.56 7.59 -14.51
CA LEU A 16 2.35 7.39 -13.68
C LEU A 16 2.61 7.12 -12.19
N THR A 17 3.78 7.47 -11.68
CA THR A 17 4.17 7.26 -10.28
C THR A 17 3.18 7.92 -9.31
N GLU A 18 2.77 9.17 -9.57
CA GLU A 18 1.79 9.88 -8.73
C GLU A 18 0.41 9.23 -8.77
N GLY A 19 -0.04 8.79 -9.95
CA GLY A 19 -1.31 8.10 -10.13
C GLY A 19 -1.38 6.79 -9.33
N ARG A 20 -0.28 6.02 -9.32
CA ARG A 20 -0.18 4.79 -8.50
C ARG A 20 -0.21 5.10 -7.00
N GLN A 21 0.45 6.18 -6.55
CA GLN A 21 0.37 6.62 -5.16
C GLN A 21 -1.06 7.04 -4.77
N ALA A 22 -1.78 7.75 -5.64
CA ALA A 22 -3.18 8.13 -5.40
C ALA A 22 -4.11 6.91 -5.31
N ALA A 23 -3.91 5.91 -6.17
CA ALA A 23 -4.62 4.64 -6.11
C ALA A 23 -4.35 3.88 -4.80
N MET A 24 -3.07 3.77 -4.40
CA MET A 24 -2.69 3.15 -3.12
C MET A 24 -3.33 3.85 -1.91
N ARG A 25 -3.31 5.19 -1.86
CA ARG A 25 -3.97 5.97 -0.80
C ARG A 25 -5.47 5.73 -0.77
N THR A 26 -6.11 5.65 -1.94
CA THR A 26 -7.55 5.39 -2.05
C THR A 26 -7.91 4.02 -1.50
N LEU A 27 -7.12 2.98 -1.80
CA LEU A 27 -7.31 1.62 -1.30
C LEU A 27 -7.23 1.55 0.22
N LEU A 28 -6.28 2.27 0.84
CA LEU A 28 -6.16 2.33 2.30
C LEU A 28 -7.41 2.95 2.95
N ARG A 29 -7.98 4.02 2.36
CA ARG A 29 -9.21 4.65 2.88
C ARG A 29 -10.43 3.73 2.85
N VAL A 30 -10.45 2.73 1.96
CA VAL A 30 -11.56 1.77 1.82
C VAL A 30 -11.26 0.42 2.49
N ASN A 31 -10.30 0.38 3.42
CA ASN A 31 -9.89 -0.83 4.15
C ASN A 31 -9.32 -1.96 3.27
N CYS A 32 -8.79 -1.63 2.09
CA CYS A 32 -8.03 -2.55 1.26
C CYS A 32 -6.53 -2.42 1.55
N ILE A 33 -5.80 -3.53 1.48
CA ILE A 33 -4.35 -3.59 1.65
C ILE A 33 -3.71 -3.49 0.26
N PRO A 34 -3.14 -2.35 -0.15
CA PRO A 34 -2.46 -2.26 -1.44
C PRO A 34 -1.16 -3.08 -1.43
N ALA A 35 -0.89 -3.79 -2.53
CA ALA A 35 0.37 -4.45 -2.86
C ALA A 35 0.87 -3.91 -4.20
N GLY A 36 2.18 -3.86 -4.44
CA GLY A 36 2.73 -3.33 -5.69
C GLY A 36 4.24 -3.55 -5.77
N MET A 37 4.84 -3.31 -6.94
CA MET A 37 6.28 -3.53 -7.16
C MET A 37 7.16 -2.44 -6.55
N GLU A 38 6.65 -1.22 -6.40
CA GLU A 38 7.37 -0.08 -5.80
C GLU A 38 7.21 0.04 -4.28
N GLY A 39 6.52 -0.92 -3.66
CA GLY A 39 6.64 -1.15 -2.23
C GLY A 39 8.07 -1.60 -1.96
N LYS A 40 8.94 -0.68 -1.50
CA LYS A 40 10.20 -1.06 -0.87
C LYS A 40 9.86 -2.08 0.22
N GLN A 41 10.04 -3.35 -0.09
CA GLN A 41 9.90 -4.48 0.82
C GLN A 41 11.10 -4.38 1.78
N GLY A 42 11.03 -3.41 2.70
CA GLY A 42 11.93 -3.37 3.84
C GLY A 42 11.78 -4.71 4.54
N ARG A 43 12.87 -5.48 4.60
CA ARG A 43 12.96 -6.74 5.33
C ARG A 43 12.32 -6.54 6.70
N ILE A 44 11.22 -7.24 6.92
CA ILE A 44 10.50 -7.31 8.20
C ILE A 44 11.41 -7.96 9.23
N SER A 45 12.21 -7.12 9.88
CA SER A 45 12.96 -7.44 11.10
C SER A 45 12.20 -6.71 12.21
N ASN A 46 11.60 -7.51 13.08
CA ASN A 46 10.91 -7.21 14.34
C ASN A 46 10.87 -5.72 14.77
N HIS A 47 9.65 -5.19 14.89
CA HIS A 47 9.32 -3.85 15.41
C HIS A 47 9.68 -2.63 14.53
N ARG A 48 9.00 -2.50 13.39
CA ARG A 48 8.47 -1.19 12.93
C ARG A 48 7.38 -1.42 11.90
N LEU A 49 6.21 -0.82 12.14
CA LEU A 49 5.09 -0.80 11.21
C LEU A 49 5.59 -0.38 9.84
N SER A 50 5.15 -1.06 8.76
CA SER A 50 5.44 -0.59 7.42
C SER A 50 4.98 0.87 7.28
N PRO A 51 5.58 1.70 6.41
CA PRO A 51 5.08 3.07 6.18
C PRO A 51 3.58 3.10 5.88
N LEU A 52 3.06 2.06 5.23
CA LEU A 52 1.64 1.85 4.96
C LEU A 52 0.82 1.59 6.24
N GLN A 53 1.33 0.80 7.19
CA GLN A 53 0.68 0.60 8.48
C GLN A 53 0.80 1.82 9.41
N SER A 54 1.88 2.60 9.33
CA SER A 54 1.99 3.87 10.07
C SER A 54 0.96 4.88 9.59
N TYR A 55 0.71 4.95 8.27
CA TYR A 55 -0.37 5.76 7.69
C TYR A 55 -1.75 5.27 8.12
N TYR A 56 -1.96 3.95 8.16
CA TYR A 56 -3.24 3.36 8.58
C TYR A 56 -3.61 3.65 10.04
N HIS A 57 -2.64 3.89 10.92
CA HIS A 57 -2.89 4.22 12.34
C HIS A 57 -2.93 5.72 12.63
N SER A 58 -2.68 6.60 11.66
CA SER A 58 -2.72 8.06 11.87
C SER A 58 -4.01 8.73 11.39
N THR A 59 -5.00 7.95 10.94
CA THR A 59 -6.35 8.37 10.54
C THR A 59 -7.37 7.57 11.30
#